data_AF-A0A7C0W9Q9-F1
#
_entry.id   AF-A0A7C0W9Q9-F1
#
_cell.length_a   1.000
_cell.length_b   1.000
_cell.length_c   1.000
_cell.angle_alpha   90.00
_cell.angle_beta   90.00
_cell.angle_gamma   90.00
#
_symmetry.space_group_name_H-M   'P 1'
#
loop_
_entity.id
_entity.type
_entity.pdbx_description
1 polymer ?
#
loop_
_entity_poly.entity_id
_entity_poly.type
_entity_poly.pdbx_seq_one_letter_code
_entity_poly.pdbx_strand_id
1 'polypeptide(L)' 'MSVHNENSSKKKITVSTFIKKKKHGEKIAVLTAYDYFTAKFLDRAGIDAL' A
#
# COMPACT_ATOMS: atom_id res chain seq x y z
N MET A 1 13.53 14.97 -17.54
CA MET A 1 12.45 14.13 -18.10
C MET A 1 12.73 12.69 -17.67
N SER A 2 12.26 12.23 -16.50
CA SER A 2 12.54 10.87 -16.05
C SER A 2 11.64 9.89 -16.80
N VAL A 3 12.29 9.17 -17.72
CA VAL A 3 11.79 7.99 -18.41
C VAL A 3 11.84 6.79 -17.47
N HIS A 4 10.73 6.42 -16.84
CA HIS A 4 10.57 5.08 -16.26
C HIS A 4 9.09 4.69 -16.39
N ASN A 5 8.77 4.02 -17.48
CA ASN A 5 7.57 3.21 -17.57
C ASN A 5 8.00 1.75 -17.66
N GLU A 6 7.88 1.02 -16.55
CA GLU A 6 7.91 -0.44 -16.54
C GLU A 6 6.71 -0.95 -15.73
N ASN A 7 5.68 -1.35 -16.47
CA ASN A 7 4.51 -2.07 -16.01
C ASN A 7 4.91 -3.46 -15.50
N SER A 8 4.96 -3.67 -14.17
CA SER A 8 4.67 -4.98 -13.53
C SER A 8 4.65 -4.93 -11.99
N SER A 9 4.56 -3.74 -11.39
CA SER A 9 4.83 -3.57 -9.97
C SER A 9 3.53 -3.41 -9.18
N LYS A 10 3.30 -4.33 -8.25
CA LYS A 10 2.30 -4.18 -7.18
C LYS A 10 2.37 -2.74 -6.66
N LYS A 11 1.26 -1.99 -6.71
CA LYS A 11 1.25 -0.54 -6.44
C LYS A 11 1.78 -0.29 -5.02
N LYS A 12 3.03 0.17 -4.94
CA LYS A 12 3.69 0.42 -3.65
C LYS A 12 2.95 1.53 -2.92
N ILE A 13 2.46 1.24 -1.71
CA ILE A 13 1.88 2.25 -0.84
C ILE A 13 3.01 3.09 -0.24
N THR A 14 2.87 4.41 -0.31
CA THR A 14 3.86 5.38 0.21
C THR A 14 3.14 6.42 1.07
N VAL A 15 3.90 7.25 1.78
CA VAL A 15 3.35 8.40 2.53
C VAL A 15 2.44 9.29 1.65
N SER A 16 2.83 9.51 0.39
CA SER A 16 2.03 10.29 -0.56
C SER A 16 0.67 9.65 -0.86
N THR A 17 0.56 8.32 -0.80
CA THR A 17 -0.68 7.59 -0.97
C THR A 17 -1.64 7.88 0.18
N PHE A 18 -1.18 7.83 1.44
CA PHE A 18 -2.03 8.13 2.60
C PHE A 18 -2.56 9.57 2.60
N ILE A 19 -1.72 10.54 2.21
CA ILE A 19 -2.15 11.94 2.07
C ILE A 19 -3.29 12.06 1.05
N LYS A 20 -3.19 11.37 -0.09
CA LYS A 20 -4.24 11.35 -1.11
C LYS A 20 -5.52 10.68 -0.61
N LYS A 21 -5.42 9.50 0.03
CA LYS A 21 -6.59 8.80 0.61
C LYS A 21 -7.33 9.69 1.61
N LYS A 22 -6.59 10.36 2.50
CA LYS A 22 -7.18 11.32 3.45
C LYS A 22 -7.87 12.50 2.77
N LYS A 23 -7.27 13.08 1.72
CA LYS A 23 -7.89 14.17 0.94
C LYS A 23 -9.19 13.74 0.25
N HIS A 24 -9.30 12.48 -0.16
CA HIS A 24 -10.49 11.92 -0.80
C HIS A 24 -11.53 11.38 0.19
N GLY A 25 -11.24 11.39 1.50
CA GLY A 25 -12.13 10.79 2.50
C GLY A 25 -12.14 9.25 2.47
N GLU A 26 -11.17 8.62 1.81
CA GLU A 26 -11.01 7.16 1.81
C GLU A 26 -10.46 6.70 3.17
N LYS A 27 -11.10 5.69 3.77
CA LYS A 27 -10.63 5.11 5.03
C LYS A 27 -9.29 4.38 4.82
N ILE A 28 -8.43 4.43 5.84
CA ILE A 28 -7.13 3.79 5.86
C ILE A 28 -7.20 2.63 6.85
N ALA A 29 -6.96 1.40 6.37
CA ALA A 29 -6.94 0.20 7.21
C ALA A 29 -5.50 -0.20 7.55
N VAL A 30 -5.21 -0.37 8.84
CA VAL A 30 -3.89 -0.73 9.35
C VAL A 30 -4.01 -1.93 10.28
N LEU A 31 -3.17 -2.95 10.09
CA LEU A 31 -3.13 -4.16 10.93
C LEU A 31 -1.69 -4.56 11.17
N THR A 32 -1.31 -4.89 12.39
CA THR A 32 0.06 -5.31 12.67
C THR A 32 0.38 -6.68 12.04
N ALA A 33 1.60 -6.83 11.51
CA ALA A 33 2.12 -8.12 11.07
C ALA A 33 3.51 -8.39 11.67
N TYR A 34 3.68 -9.54 12.33
CA TYR A 34 4.94 -9.91 13.00
C TYR A 34 5.75 -10.99 12.26
N ASP A 35 5.18 -11.60 11.21
CA ASP A 35 5.81 -12.65 10.41
C ASP A 35 5.50 -12.52 8.91
N TYR A 36 6.29 -13.20 8.09
CA TYR A 36 6.20 -13.15 6.62
C TYR A 36 4.88 -13.68 6.07
N PHE A 37 4.32 -14.76 6.64
CA PHE A 37 3.11 -15.37 6.11
C PHE A 37 1.91 -14.48 6.35
N THR A 38 1.78 -13.95 7.57
CA THR A 38 0.75 -12.97 7.92
C THR A 38 0.87 -11.73 7.05
N ALA A 39 2.08 -11.15 6.91
CA ALA A 39 2.28 -9.97 6.08
C ALA A 39 1.89 -10.21 4.62
N LYS A 40 2.26 -11.37 4.06
CA LYS A 40 1.91 -11.75 2.67
C LYS A 40 0.41 -11.93 2.48
N PHE A 41 -0.30 -12.45 3.49
CA PHE A 41 -1.75 -12.60 3.43
C PHE A 41 -2.44 -11.22 3.48
N LEU A 42 -2.03 -10.36 4.41
CA LEU A 42 -2.64 -9.03 4.57
C LEU A 42 -2.36 -8.10 3.37
N ASP A 43 -1.18 -8.19 2.76
CA ASP A 43 -0.82 -7.50 1.51
C ASP A 43 -1.59 -8.04 0.27
N ARG A 44 -2.16 -9.25 0.35
CA ARG A 44 -3.11 -9.75 -0.64
C ARG A 44 -4.55 -9.33 -0.33
N ALA A 45 -4.89 -9.17 0.94
CA ALA A 45 -6.19 -8.67 1.40
C ALA A 45 -6.38 -7.16 1.14
N GLY A 46 -5.32 -6.44 0.77
CA GLY A 46 -5.38 -5.02 0.43
C GLY A 46 -5.32 -4.09 1.63
N ILE A 47 -4.68 -4.51 2.72
CA ILE A 47 -4.42 -3.65 3.88
C ILE A 47 -3.45 -2.52 3.47
N ASP A 48 -3.74 -1.29 3.90
CA ASP A 48 -2.99 -0.12 3.46
C ASP A 48 -1.61 0.00 4.13
N ALA A 49 -1.48 -0.50 5.37
CA ALA A 49 -0.22 -0.56 6.12
C ALA A 49 -0.19 -1.74 7.10
N LEU A 50 0.99 -2.36 7.26
CA LEU A 50 1.25 -3.48 8.15
C LEU A 50 2.25 -3.14 9.26
#